data_AF-A0AA87K6U8-F1
#
_entry.id   AF-A0AA87K6U8-F1
#
_cell.length_a   1.000
_cell.length_b   1.000
_cell.length_c   1.000
_cell.angle_alpha   90.00
_cell.angle_beta   90.00
_cell.angle_gamma   90.00
#
_symmetry.space_group_name_H-M   'P 1'
#
loop_
_entity.id
_entity.type
_entity.pdbx_description
1 polymer ?
#
loop_
_entity_poly.entity_id
_entity_poly.type
_entity_poly.pdbx_seq_one_letter_code
_entity_poly.pdbx_strand_id
1 'polypeptide(L)'
;MSAIGLISIDNYDDLIDKKDDKQISYLNSLITTLISDWASENHIFYKRINSERFLFVAKIEDIEKMKKGNFEFLTRVRNIAEKNDLALTISMGISYGEESLETIGEVAQNNLDIALVRGGDQVVLKKADEEAKPQFFGGNTDGTPKRTRVRSRAMSTTLKKIFADNKKVFIMGHRYPDMDALGAAFGVAYMAMMSERECYIILNPKEITADIERVLEELKKYPDLERIVISGEEAVTLSNEESVLVMVDYHKPSMSISQKVYDVFDKIAVIDHHRRGDEFPDKPLLTYIESTASSASELVAELIQYRSTRKTQIPKFITTSLLAGIYVDTKNFSVRTTGRTFDIAGYLKNHGADTSLVQYMLSTDLDSYLMISELVSKSKHYKEDIVIAVADDKRVYDSVTVAKAADTLLSINGIHAAFVITRQPSKLIGISARSTGKINVQVLMEALGGGGHFTNAATQIKDKSLDEVKKMLIQELNKLERE
;
A
#
# COMPACT_ATOMS: atom_id res chain seq x y z
N MET A 1 19.68 10.47 -31.73
CA MET A 1 19.72 9.58 -30.54
C MET A 1 18.70 8.48 -30.71
N SER A 2 19.07 7.26 -30.34
CA SER A 2 18.19 6.09 -30.36
C SER A 2 17.45 5.98 -29.03
N ALA A 3 16.24 5.46 -29.06
CA ALA A 3 15.45 5.12 -27.89
C ALA A 3 15.15 3.63 -27.89
N ILE A 4 15.19 3.02 -26.70
CA ILE A 4 14.74 1.65 -26.46
C ILE A 4 13.49 1.73 -25.61
N GLY A 5 12.46 0.97 -25.98
CA GLY A 5 11.24 0.87 -25.20
C GLY A 5 10.78 -0.58 -25.03
N LEU A 6 10.20 -0.85 -23.88
CA LEU A 6 9.60 -2.13 -23.55
C LEU A 6 8.11 -1.91 -23.28
N ILE A 7 7.27 -2.79 -23.80
CA ILE A 7 5.82 -2.79 -23.62
C ILE A 7 5.45 -4.04 -22.82
N SER A 8 4.63 -3.85 -21.80
CA SER A 8 3.97 -4.89 -21.01
C SER A 8 2.47 -4.89 -21.28
N ILE A 9 1.89 -6.07 -21.49
CA ILE A 9 0.45 -6.28 -21.36
C ILE A 9 0.16 -6.59 -19.89
N ASP A 10 -0.45 -5.65 -19.17
CA ASP A 10 -0.36 -5.63 -17.71
C ASP A 10 -1.17 -6.72 -17.01
N ASN A 11 -2.22 -7.20 -17.66
CA ASN A 11 -3.17 -8.16 -17.12
C ASN A 11 -3.40 -9.35 -18.07
N TYR A 12 -2.41 -9.70 -18.88
CA TYR A 12 -2.52 -10.80 -19.85
C TYR A 12 -2.91 -12.12 -19.19
N ASP A 13 -2.27 -12.46 -18.07
CA ASP A 13 -2.54 -13.71 -17.33
C ASP A 13 -3.98 -13.78 -16.81
N ASP A 14 -4.51 -12.68 -16.28
CA ASP A 14 -5.90 -12.59 -15.79
C ASP A 14 -6.90 -12.75 -16.94
N LEU A 15 -6.56 -12.23 -18.13
CA LEU A 15 -7.41 -12.35 -19.31
C LEU A 15 -7.47 -13.78 -19.81
N ILE A 16 -6.41 -14.59 -19.68
CA ILE A 16 -6.39 -15.96 -20.19
C ILE A 16 -6.88 -17.02 -19.18
N ASP A 17 -6.89 -16.74 -17.87
CA ASP A 17 -7.21 -17.71 -16.79
C ASP A 17 -8.55 -18.45 -16.97
N LYS A 18 -9.52 -17.84 -17.66
CA LYS A 18 -10.86 -18.42 -17.92
C LYS A 18 -11.21 -18.55 -19.41
N LYS A 19 -10.24 -18.41 -20.31
CA LYS A 19 -10.46 -18.43 -21.76
C LYS A 19 -10.05 -19.78 -22.37
N ASP A 20 -10.80 -20.23 -23.37
CA ASP A 20 -10.40 -21.36 -24.19
C ASP A 20 -9.32 -20.97 -25.23
N ASP A 21 -8.68 -21.96 -25.86
CA ASP A 21 -7.60 -21.73 -26.83
C ASP A 21 -8.01 -20.83 -28.00
N LYS A 22 -9.29 -20.87 -28.40
CA LYS A 22 -9.83 -20.03 -29.47
C LYS A 22 -9.89 -18.56 -29.03
N GLN A 23 -10.36 -18.31 -27.81
CA GLN A 23 -10.43 -16.98 -27.21
C GLN A 23 -9.02 -16.41 -26.92
N ILE A 24 -8.08 -17.25 -26.49
CA ILE A 24 -6.68 -16.86 -26.29
C ILE A 24 -6.02 -16.48 -27.64
N SER A 25 -6.28 -17.25 -28.70
CA SER A 25 -5.79 -16.94 -30.04
C SER A 25 -6.34 -15.60 -30.55
N TYR A 26 -7.63 -15.34 -30.33
CA TYR A 26 -8.26 -14.05 -30.67
C TYR A 26 -7.63 -12.88 -29.91
N LEU A 27 -7.43 -13.01 -28.59
CA LEU A 27 -6.77 -11.99 -27.75
C LEU A 27 -5.36 -11.68 -28.25
N ASN A 28 -4.58 -12.71 -28.57
CA ASN A 28 -3.23 -12.55 -29.09
C ASN A 28 -3.20 -11.86 -30.45
N SER A 29 -4.17 -12.14 -31.32
CA SER A 29 -4.33 -11.45 -32.59
C SER A 29 -4.66 -9.97 -32.37
N LEU A 30 -5.61 -9.66 -31.47
CA LEU A 30 -5.99 -8.29 -31.14
C LEU A 30 -4.78 -7.46 -30.63
N ILE A 31 -4.04 -8.00 -29.66
CA ILE A 31 -2.84 -7.35 -29.10
C ILE A 31 -1.80 -7.10 -30.21
N THR A 32 -1.57 -8.11 -31.06
CA THR A 32 -0.59 -8.01 -32.14
C THR A 32 -0.97 -6.91 -33.14
N THR A 33 -2.26 -6.83 -33.51
CA THR A 33 -2.77 -5.78 -34.40
C THR A 33 -2.61 -4.39 -33.77
N LEU A 34 -3.01 -4.21 -32.51
CA LEU A 34 -2.90 -2.94 -31.80
C LEU A 34 -1.46 -2.39 -31.79
N ILE A 35 -0.50 -3.26 -31.46
CA ILE A 35 0.91 -2.87 -31.38
C ILE A 35 1.49 -2.65 -32.78
N SER A 36 1.10 -3.46 -33.77
CA SER A 36 1.55 -3.32 -35.17
C SER A 36 1.09 -2.00 -35.78
N ASP A 37 -0.17 -1.63 -35.58
CA ASP A 37 -0.76 -0.40 -36.11
C ASP A 37 -0.07 0.82 -35.48
N TRP A 38 0.03 0.83 -34.15
CA TRP A 38 0.73 1.88 -33.41
C TRP A 38 2.20 2.01 -33.83
N ALA A 39 2.89 0.88 -34.02
CA ALA A 39 4.29 0.90 -34.44
C ALA A 39 4.45 1.48 -35.85
N SER A 40 3.54 1.13 -36.76
CA SER A 40 3.54 1.62 -38.14
C SER A 40 3.26 3.11 -38.22
N GLU A 41 2.28 3.60 -37.44
CA GLU A 41 1.91 5.02 -37.33
C GLU A 41 3.07 5.89 -36.82
N ASN A 42 3.93 5.33 -35.96
CA ASN A 42 5.05 6.05 -35.35
C ASN A 42 6.41 5.73 -35.97
N HIS A 43 6.45 4.97 -37.06
CA HIS A 43 7.67 4.58 -37.77
C HIS A 43 8.73 3.89 -36.87
N ILE A 44 8.30 3.10 -35.89
CA ILE A 44 9.19 2.39 -34.96
C ILE A 44 9.38 0.93 -35.37
N PHE A 45 10.57 0.39 -35.11
CA PHE A 45 10.80 -1.05 -35.23
C PHE A 45 10.40 -1.72 -33.93
N TYR A 46 9.69 -2.86 -34.00
CA TYR A 46 9.32 -3.61 -32.81
C TYR A 46 9.46 -5.13 -33.02
N LYS A 47 9.60 -5.85 -31.91
CA LYS A 47 9.61 -7.31 -31.87
C LYS A 47 8.90 -7.81 -30.63
N ARG A 48 8.08 -8.84 -30.79
CA ARG A 48 7.48 -9.57 -29.68
C ARG A 48 8.53 -10.45 -29.01
N ILE A 49 8.68 -10.32 -27.69
CA ILE A 49 9.60 -11.15 -26.88
C ILE A 49 8.88 -12.43 -26.44
N ASN A 50 7.68 -12.27 -25.90
CA ASN A 50 6.82 -13.36 -25.45
C ASN A 50 5.33 -12.95 -25.56
N SER A 51 4.42 -13.69 -24.93
CA SER A 51 2.98 -13.40 -25.01
C SER A 51 2.60 -12.02 -24.44
N GLU A 52 3.33 -11.51 -23.46
CA GLU A 52 3.00 -10.32 -22.66
C GLU A 52 4.02 -9.17 -22.81
N ARG A 53 5.10 -9.36 -23.58
CA ARG A 53 6.20 -8.39 -23.70
C ARG A 53 6.61 -8.14 -25.15
N PHE A 54 6.85 -6.87 -25.44
CA PHE A 54 7.38 -6.39 -26.71
C PHE A 54 8.55 -5.44 -26.47
N LEU A 55 9.54 -5.51 -27.36
CA LEU A 55 10.65 -4.56 -27.46
C LEU A 55 10.40 -3.67 -28.66
N PHE A 56 10.69 -2.38 -28.55
CA PHE A 56 10.78 -1.50 -29.72
C PHE A 56 12.00 -0.60 -29.65
N VAL A 57 12.44 -0.17 -30.84
CA VAL A 57 13.51 0.79 -31.04
C VAL A 57 12.96 1.93 -31.90
N ALA A 58 13.22 3.15 -31.47
CA ALA A 58 12.70 4.36 -32.10
C ALA A 58 13.76 5.45 -32.20
N LYS A 59 13.51 6.45 -33.05
CA LYS A 59 14.23 7.72 -32.99
C LYS A 59 13.63 8.60 -31.90
N ILE A 60 14.47 9.41 -31.27
CA ILE A 60 14.01 10.36 -30.24
C ILE A 60 12.92 11.33 -30.75
N GLU A 61 12.97 11.71 -32.03
CA GLU A 61 11.96 12.57 -32.65
C GLU A 61 10.56 11.94 -32.61
N ASP A 62 10.47 10.61 -32.75
CA ASP A 62 9.19 9.89 -32.70
C ASP A 62 8.70 9.74 -31.26
N ILE A 63 9.60 9.54 -30.30
CA ILE A 63 9.27 9.57 -28.86
C ILE A 63 8.75 10.95 -28.44
N GLU A 64 9.37 12.03 -28.91
CA GLU A 64 8.91 13.40 -28.61
C GLU A 64 7.54 13.71 -29.24
N LYS A 65 7.22 13.14 -30.42
CA LYS A 65 5.85 13.20 -30.98
C LYS A 65 4.85 12.46 -30.09
N MET A 66 5.15 11.22 -29.69
CA MET A 66 4.30 10.44 -28.78
C MET A 66 4.06 11.17 -27.46
N LYS A 67 5.11 11.78 -26.90
CA LYS A 67 5.06 12.59 -25.68
C LYS A 67 4.17 13.82 -25.84
N LYS A 68 4.23 14.54 -26.97
CA LYS A 68 3.32 15.68 -27.24
C LYS A 68 1.86 15.24 -27.33
N GLY A 69 1.60 14.05 -27.86
CA GLY A 69 0.29 13.39 -27.85
C GLY A 69 -0.01 12.63 -26.56
N ASN A 70 0.70 12.91 -25.45
CA ASN A 70 0.49 12.31 -24.14
C ASN A 70 0.37 10.76 -24.14
N PHE A 71 1.08 10.09 -25.06
CA PHE A 71 0.96 8.65 -25.29
C PHE A 71 -0.50 8.15 -25.40
N GLU A 72 -1.31 8.82 -26.23
CA GLU A 72 -2.71 8.47 -26.54
C GLU A 72 -2.96 6.98 -26.85
N PHE A 73 -1.94 6.24 -27.28
CA PHE A 73 -1.99 4.80 -27.48
C PHE A 73 -2.49 4.03 -26.25
N LEU A 74 -2.15 4.43 -25.02
CA LEU A 74 -2.68 3.82 -23.80
C LEU A 74 -4.22 3.88 -23.79
N THR A 75 -4.77 5.06 -24.07
CA THR A 75 -6.22 5.31 -24.13
C THR A 75 -6.86 4.56 -25.29
N ARG A 76 -6.21 4.49 -26.45
CA ARG A 76 -6.69 3.72 -27.62
C ARG A 76 -6.81 2.24 -27.30
N VAL A 77 -5.80 1.66 -26.65
CA VAL A 77 -5.82 0.25 -26.24
C VAL A 77 -6.96 0.00 -25.28
N ARG A 78 -7.15 0.86 -24.28
CA ARG A 78 -8.26 0.75 -23.32
C ARG A 78 -9.63 0.81 -24.00
N ASN A 79 -9.86 1.79 -24.86
CA ASN A 79 -11.13 1.95 -25.57
C ASN A 79 -11.46 0.75 -26.47
N ILE A 80 -10.44 0.15 -27.10
CA ILE A 80 -10.63 -1.05 -27.93
C ILE A 80 -10.86 -2.28 -27.05
N ALA A 81 -10.16 -2.39 -25.93
CA ALA A 81 -10.36 -3.46 -24.96
C ALA A 81 -11.78 -3.46 -24.37
N GLU A 82 -12.26 -2.29 -23.94
CA GLU A 82 -13.62 -2.11 -23.40
C GLU A 82 -14.70 -2.50 -24.42
N LYS A 83 -14.53 -2.13 -25.70
CA LYS A 83 -15.45 -2.54 -26.78
C LYS A 83 -15.48 -4.06 -27.03
N ASN A 84 -14.48 -4.78 -26.56
CA ASN A 84 -14.37 -6.24 -26.67
C ASN A 84 -14.64 -6.94 -25.33
N ASP A 85 -15.19 -6.25 -24.33
CA ASP A 85 -15.41 -6.76 -22.97
C ASP A 85 -14.12 -7.31 -22.32
N LEU A 86 -13.00 -6.66 -22.60
CA LEU A 86 -11.68 -6.97 -22.03
C LEU A 86 -11.22 -5.82 -21.14
N ALA A 87 -10.71 -6.14 -19.96
CA ALA A 87 -10.10 -5.15 -19.07
C ALA A 87 -8.63 -4.88 -19.42
N LEU A 88 -8.23 -4.90 -20.70
CA LEU A 88 -6.81 -4.91 -21.11
C LEU A 88 -6.16 -3.53 -20.99
N THR A 89 -5.02 -3.48 -20.31
CA THR A 89 -4.16 -2.29 -20.19
C THR A 89 -2.71 -2.61 -20.55
N ILE A 90 -1.93 -1.57 -20.84
CA ILE A 90 -0.51 -1.72 -21.20
C ILE A 90 0.35 -0.71 -20.46
N SER A 91 1.57 -1.12 -20.14
CA SER A 91 2.60 -0.24 -19.57
C SER A 91 3.82 -0.16 -20.47
N MET A 92 4.52 0.97 -20.45
CA MET A 92 5.75 1.16 -21.20
C MET A 92 6.88 1.73 -20.35
N GLY A 93 8.07 1.17 -20.51
CA GLY A 93 9.32 1.75 -20.03
C GLY A 93 10.16 2.18 -21.22
N ILE A 94 10.50 3.47 -21.31
CA ILE A 94 11.22 4.03 -22.44
C ILE A 94 12.46 4.78 -21.94
N SER A 95 13.60 4.55 -22.58
CA SER A 95 14.80 5.35 -22.36
C SER A 95 15.46 5.77 -23.66
N TYR A 96 16.21 6.87 -23.60
CA TYR A 96 16.94 7.45 -24.72
C TYR A 96 18.19 8.19 -24.22
N GLY A 97 19.19 8.35 -25.06
CA GLY A 97 20.39 9.08 -24.71
C GLY A 97 21.53 8.87 -25.71
N GLU A 98 22.72 9.32 -25.32
CA GLU A 98 23.98 9.07 -26.03
C GLU A 98 24.81 7.94 -25.39
N GLU A 99 24.35 7.42 -24.25
CA GLU A 99 24.95 6.27 -23.56
C GLU A 99 24.90 4.99 -24.40
N SER A 100 25.58 3.95 -23.91
CA SER A 100 25.56 2.63 -24.53
C SER A 100 24.13 2.05 -24.62
N LEU A 101 23.86 1.23 -25.65
CA LEU A 101 22.55 0.57 -25.79
C LEU A 101 22.23 -0.36 -24.60
N GLU A 102 23.25 -0.89 -23.94
CA GLU A 102 23.10 -1.66 -22.70
C GLU A 102 22.52 -0.78 -21.60
N THR A 103 23.14 0.37 -21.31
CA THR A 103 22.67 1.34 -20.32
C THR A 103 21.26 1.86 -20.65
N ILE A 104 21.00 2.21 -21.93
CA ILE A 104 19.66 2.65 -22.36
C ILE A 104 18.64 1.53 -22.14
N GLY A 105 19.01 0.28 -22.43
CA GLY A 105 18.15 -0.89 -22.22
C GLY A 105 17.83 -1.14 -20.74
N GLU A 106 18.84 -1.05 -19.86
CA GLU A 106 18.67 -1.17 -18.41
C GLU A 106 17.76 -0.09 -17.85
N VAL A 107 17.94 1.17 -18.27
CA VAL A 107 17.08 2.28 -17.84
C VAL A 107 15.66 2.10 -18.39
N ALA A 108 15.47 1.61 -19.61
CA ALA A 108 14.15 1.31 -20.16
C ALA A 108 13.44 0.18 -19.38
N GLN A 109 14.17 -0.87 -18.99
CA GLN A 109 13.66 -1.95 -18.12
C GLN A 109 13.25 -1.41 -16.75
N ASN A 110 14.13 -0.64 -16.10
CA ASN A 110 13.84 0.01 -14.82
C ASN A 110 12.59 0.91 -14.92
N ASN A 111 12.44 1.66 -16.01
CA ASN A 111 11.25 2.48 -16.26
C ASN A 111 9.98 1.65 -16.40
N LEU A 112 10.06 0.49 -17.06
CA LEU A 112 8.92 -0.43 -17.17
C LEU A 112 8.55 -0.97 -15.79
N ASP A 113 9.54 -1.35 -14.97
CA ASP A 113 9.30 -1.83 -13.62
C ASP A 113 8.67 -0.73 -12.75
N ILE A 114 9.10 0.52 -12.89
CA ILE A 114 8.46 1.67 -12.24
C ILE A 114 7.00 1.83 -12.70
N ALA A 115 6.71 1.73 -14.00
CA ALA A 115 5.35 1.80 -14.53
C ALA A 115 4.46 0.71 -13.89
N LEU A 116 4.98 -0.51 -13.83
CA LEU A 116 4.27 -1.68 -13.31
C LEU A 116 4.03 -1.62 -11.80
N VAL A 117 4.98 -1.07 -11.04
CA VAL A 117 4.87 -0.85 -9.58
C VAL A 117 3.90 0.30 -9.25
N ARG A 118 3.77 1.29 -10.12
CA ARG A 118 2.83 2.41 -9.97
C ARG A 118 1.40 2.08 -10.38
N GLY A 119 1.05 0.80 -10.51
CA GLY A 119 -0.30 0.33 -10.85
C GLY A 119 -0.52 -0.04 -12.31
N GLY A 120 0.50 0.06 -13.16
CA GLY A 120 0.38 -0.21 -14.61
C GLY A 120 -0.30 0.93 -15.38
N ASP A 121 -0.78 0.64 -16.58
CA ASP A 121 -1.52 1.56 -17.46
C ASP A 121 -0.87 2.94 -17.65
N GLN A 122 0.47 2.95 -17.79
CA GLN A 122 1.27 4.16 -17.87
C GLN A 122 2.57 3.98 -18.65
N VAL A 123 3.11 5.09 -19.13
CA VAL A 123 4.44 5.18 -19.73
C VAL A 123 5.37 5.91 -18.77
N VAL A 124 6.55 5.33 -18.52
CA VAL A 124 7.66 6.00 -17.87
C VAL A 124 8.77 6.25 -18.88
N LEU A 125 9.12 7.51 -19.05
CA LEU A 125 10.15 7.99 -19.96
C LEU A 125 11.27 8.65 -19.16
N LYS A 126 12.50 8.14 -19.26
CA LYS A 126 13.67 8.75 -18.62
C LYS A 126 14.87 8.73 -19.58
N LYS A 127 15.56 9.85 -19.73
CA LYS A 127 16.87 9.90 -20.39
C LYS A 127 17.84 8.95 -19.64
N ALA A 128 18.70 8.23 -20.35
CA ALA A 128 19.75 7.40 -19.78
C ALA A 128 20.84 8.29 -19.19
N ASP A 129 20.53 8.89 -18.05
CA ASP A 129 21.30 9.90 -17.35
C ASP A 129 20.88 9.81 -15.87
N GLU A 130 21.85 9.68 -14.96
CA GLU A 130 21.57 9.44 -13.55
C GLU A 130 20.79 10.61 -12.92
N GLU A 131 21.10 11.85 -13.32
CA GLU A 131 20.47 13.07 -12.80
C GLU A 131 19.08 13.33 -13.41
N ALA A 132 18.74 12.66 -14.52
CA ALA A 132 17.45 12.87 -15.18
C ALA A 132 16.29 12.29 -14.35
N LYS A 133 15.25 13.09 -14.16
CA LYS A 133 14.02 12.66 -13.50
C LYS A 133 13.11 11.91 -14.48
N PRO A 134 12.44 10.82 -14.05
CA PRO A 134 11.46 10.13 -14.88
C PRO A 134 10.24 11.02 -15.14
N GLN A 135 9.71 10.94 -16.36
CA GLN A 135 8.46 11.56 -16.80
C GLN A 135 7.39 10.48 -16.91
N PHE A 136 6.20 10.77 -16.40
CA PHE A 136 5.08 9.83 -16.33
C PHE A 136 3.93 10.30 -17.22
N PHE A 137 3.34 9.36 -17.96
CA PHE A 137 2.17 9.62 -18.82
C PHE A 137 1.14 8.51 -18.59
N GLY A 138 -0.15 8.84 -18.44
CA GLY A 138 -1.20 7.89 -18.06
C GLY A 138 -1.47 7.83 -16.55
N GLY A 139 -2.00 6.70 -16.04
CA GLY A 139 -2.24 6.48 -14.60
C GLY A 139 -3.57 7.02 -14.04
N ASN A 140 -4.60 7.21 -14.87
CA ASN A 140 -5.93 7.71 -14.44
C ASN A 140 -6.86 6.64 -13.84
N THR A 141 -6.35 5.44 -13.54
CA THR A 141 -7.15 4.29 -13.09
C THR A 141 -6.47 3.61 -11.91
N ASP A 142 -7.26 3.17 -10.93
CA ASP A 142 -6.79 2.28 -9.87
C ASP A 142 -6.38 0.95 -10.52
N GLY A 143 -5.08 0.65 -10.46
CA GLY A 143 -4.50 -0.54 -11.09
C GLY A 143 -5.26 -1.80 -10.70
N THR A 144 -5.61 -2.62 -11.69
CA THR A 144 -6.19 -3.94 -11.47
C THR A 144 -5.21 -4.78 -10.64
N PRO A 145 -5.70 -5.47 -9.58
CA PRO A 145 -4.84 -6.26 -8.72
C PRO A 145 -4.11 -7.35 -9.49
N LYS A 146 -2.78 -7.26 -9.57
CA LYS A 146 -1.96 -8.26 -10.27
C LYS A 146 -1.96 -9.58 -9.52
N ARG A 147 -2.36 -10.66 -10.20
CA ARG A 147 -2.18 -12.02 -9.73
C ARG A 147 -0.98 -12.64 -10.44
N THR A 148 0.19 -12.69 -9.80
CA THR A 148 1.26 -13.59 -10.27
C THR A 148 1.80 -14.42 -9.12
N ARG A 149 1.19 -15.60 -8.92
CA ARG A 149 1.71 -16.68 -8.05
C ARG A 149 3.20 -16.97 -8.31
N VAL A 150 3.67 -16.70 -9.53
CA VAL A 150 5.08 -16.79 -9.94
C VAL A 150 5.95 -15.77 -9.19
N ARG A 151 5.50 -14.51 -9.08
CA ARG A 151 6.23 -13.45 -8.39
C ARG A 151 6.32 -13.74 -6.90
N SER A 152 5.21 -14.04 -6.24
CA SER A 152 5.20 -14.37 -4.81
C SER A 152 6.07 -15.59 -4.49
N ARG A 153 6.11 -16.60 -5.36
CA ARG A 153 7.04 -17.74 -5.25
C ARG A 153 8.51 -17.31 -5.41
N ALA A 154 8.82 -16.45 -6.38
CA ALA A 154 10.17 -15.92 -6.58
C ALA A 154 10.64 -15.07 -5.39
N MET A 155 9.76 -14.22 -4.84
CA MET A 155 10.03 -13.43 -3.65
C MET A 155 10.24 -14.32 -2.42
N SER A 156 9.42 -15.36 -2.25
CA SER A 156 9.58 -16.35 -1.17
C SER A 156 10.92 -17.09 -1.27
N THR A 157 11.34 -17.43 -2.49
CA THR A 157 12.65 -18.05 -2.75
C THR A 157 13.80 -17.10 -2.44
N THR A 158 13.67 -15.82 -2.84
CA THR A 158 14.67 -14.78 -2.59
C THR A 158 14.82 -14.50 -1.09
N LEU A 159 13.71 -14.34 -0.37
CA LEU A 159 13.71 -14.14 1.07
C LEU A 159 14.33 -15.33 1.82
N LYS A 160 14.06 -16.56 1.38
CA LYS A 160 14.72 -17.76 1.90
C LYS A 160 16.24 -17.71 1.71
N LYS A 161 16.73 -17.23 0.57
CA LYS A 161 18.17 -17.06 0.32
C LYS A 161 18.77 -16.00 1.24
N ILE A 162 18.10 -14.86 1.40
CA ILE A 162 18.53 -13.81 2.33
C ILE A 162 18.66 -14.37 3.76
N PHE A 163 17.69 -15.16 4.22
CA PHE A 163 17.79 -15.82 5.52
C PHE A 163 18.88 -16.90 5.57
N ALA A 164 19.20 -17.55 4.46
CA ALA A 164 20.29 -18.52 4.42
C ALA A 164 21.67 -17.85 4.60
N ASP A 165 21.82 -16.64 4.03
CA ASP A 165 23.06 -15.86 3.99
C ASP A 165 23.28 -15.00 5.26
N ASN A 166 22.31 -14.95 6.18
CA ASN A 166 22.36 -14.15 7.41
C ASN A 166 21.99 -15.00 8.64
N LYS A 167 22.71 -14.86 9.75
CA LYS A 167 22.44 -15.66 10.96
C LYS A 167 21.32 -15.10 11.81
N LYS A 168 21.18 -13.76 11.84
CA LYS A 168 20.18 -13.04 12.64
C LYS A 168 19.25 -12.24 11.75
N VAL A 169 17.95 -12.38 11.97
CA VAL A 169 16.90 -11.66 11.26
C VAL A 169 16.20 -10.72 12.22
N PHE A 170 16.32 -9.42 11.98
CA PHE A 170 15.59 -8.39 12.72
C PHE A 170 14.39 -7.97 11.89
N ILE A 171 13.23 -7.84 12.51
CA ILE A 171 12.00 -7.43 11.86
C ILE A 171 11.48 -6.18 12.55
N MET A 172 11.20 -5.14 11.76
CA MET A 172 10.72 -3.86 12.27
C MET A 172 9.52 -3.45 11.45
N GLY A 173 8.48 -2.95 12.12
CA GLY A 173 7.36 -2.22 11.51
C GLY A 173 7.59 -0.71 11.53
N HIS A 174 6.61 0.07 11.07
CA HIS A 174 6.67 1.53 11.22
C HIS A 174 6.49 1.96 12.68
N ARG A 175 6.83 3.23 12.96
CA ARG A 175 6.55 3.89 14.23
C ARG A 175 5.05 3.91 14.52
N TYR A 176 4.65 3.68 15.77
CA TYR A 176 3.25 3.41 16.15
C TYR A 176 2.66 2.26 15.31
N PRO A 177 3.23 1.04 15.39
CA PRO A 177 2.81 -0.08 14.57
C PRO A 177 1.35 -0.42 14.86
N ASP A 178 0.61 -0.78 13.82
CA ASP A 178 -0.71 -1.35 13.94
C ASP A 178 -0.67 -2.89 13.79
N MET A 179 -1.85 -3.49 13.67
CA MET A 179 -1.96 -4.94 13.53
C MET A 179 -1.40 -5.48 12.21
N ASP A 180 -1.32 -4.67 11.15
CA ASP A 180 -0.74 -5.14 9.90
C ASP A 180 0.78 -5.27 10.03
N ALA A 181 1.43 -4.21 10.48
CA ALA A 181 2.86 -4.24 10.78
C ALA A 181 3.23 -5.38 11.76
N LEU A 182 2.46 -5.56 12.84
CA LEU A 182 2.73 -6.59 13.83
C LEU A 182 2.43 -8.01 13.31
N GLY A 183 1.32 -8.19 12.59
CA GLY A 183 0.94 -9.46 11.97
C GLY A 183 1.97 -9.92 10.94
N ALA A 184 2.37 -9.03 10.04
CA ALA A 184 3.45 -9.24 9.08
C ALA A 184 4.77 -9.57 9.78
N ALA A 185 5.10 -8.89 10.88
CA ALA A 185 6.32 -9.15 11.63
C ALA A 185 6.38 -10.58 12.20
N PHE A 186 5.31 -11.05 12.84
CA PHE A 186 5.23 -12.43 13.32
C PHE A 186 5.27 -13.46 12.18
N GLY A 187 4.66 -13.16 11.04
CA GLY A 187 4.74 -14.02 9.86
C GLY A 187 6.15 -14.12 9.28
N VAL A 188 6.89 -13.02 9.23
CA VAL A 188 8.31 -13.02 8.81
C VAL A 188 9.19 -13.75 9.83
N ALA A 189 8.97 -13.53 11.13
CA ALA A 189 9.67 -14.26 12.19
C ALA A 189 9.46 -15.77 12.07
N TYR A 190 8.22 -16.22 11.78
CA TYR A 190 7.95 -17.63 11.49
C TYR A 190 8.79 -18.16 10.32
N MET A 191 8.88 -17.41 9.21
CA MET A 191 9.70 -17.81 8.08
C MET A 191 11.20 -17.86 8.40
N ALA A 192 11.70 -16.98 9.27
CA ALA A 192 13.07 -17.00 9.77
C ALA A 192 13.33 -18.25 10.63
N MET A 193 12.40 -18.59 11.54
CA MET A 193 12.46 -19.82 12.36
C MET A 193 12.41 -21.09 11.49
N MET A 194 11.57 -21.13 10.45
CA MET A 194 11.55 -22.21 9.46
C MET A 194 12.88 -22.35 8.68
N SER A 195 13.73 -21.33 8.72
CA SER A 195 15.06 -21.31 8.10
C SER A 195 16.17 -21.56 9.13
N GLU A 196 15.80 -21.94 10.36
CA GLU A 196 16.70 -22.17 11.49
C GLU A 196 17.55 -20.94 11.84
N ARG A 197 16.96 -19.74 11.70
CA ARG A 197 17.61 -18.47 12.01
C ARG A 197 17.10 -17.87 13.31
N GLU A 198 18.03 -17.26 14.04
CA GLU A 198 17.72 -16.42 15.19
C GLU A 198 16.97 -15.18 14.68
N CYS A 199 15.86 -14.83 15.32
CA CYS A 199 15.04 -13.71 14.87
C CYS A 199 14.48 -12.89 16.00
N TYR A 200 14.23 -11.61 15.71
CA TYR A 200 13.84 -10.59 16.66
C TYR A 200 12.83 -9.63 16.05
N ILE A 201 11.71 -9.41 16.71
CA ILE A 201 10.72 -8.38 16.36
C ILE A 201 10.99 -7.15 17.22
N ILE A 202 11.26 -6.03 16.58
CA ILE A 202 11.60 -4.78 17.27
C ILE A 202 10.32 -3.99 17.53
N LEU A 203 10.06 -3.66 18.80
CA LEU A 203 8.98 -2.77 19.22
C LEU A 203 9.49 -1.69 20.16
N ASN A 204 8.86 -0.51 20.12
CA ASN A 204 9.07 0.52 21.14
C ASN A 204 7.90 0.50 22.13
N PRO A 205 8.12 0.11 23.40
CA PRO A 205 7.04 -0.02 24.38
C PRO A 205 6.37 1.32 24.72
N LYS A 206 6.96 2.46 24.33
CA LYS A 206 6.38 3.79 24.52
C LYS A 206 5.47 4.24 23.36
N GLU A 207 5.43 3.47 22.28
CA GLU A 207 4.74 3.84 21.04
C GLU A 207 3.84 2.70 20.57
N ILE A 208 3.10 2.09 21.50
CA ILE A 208 2.10 1.07 21.24
C ILE A 208 0.69 1.62 21.46
N THR A 209 -0.25 1.12 20.68
CA THR A 209 -1.68 1.44 20.80
C THR A 209 -2.40 0.37 21.64
N ALA A 210 -3.62 0.66 22.09
CA ALA A 210 -4.36 -0.21 23.00
C ALA A 210 -4.67 -1.61 22.40
N ASP A 211 -4.84 -1.70 21.09
CA ASP A 211 -4.97 -2.97 20.36
C ASP A 211 -3.67 -3.77 20.39
N ILE A 212 -2.53 -3.13 20.18
CA ILE A 212 -1.20 -3.76 20.31
C ILE A 212 -0.96 -4.22 21.75
N GLU A 213 -1.32 -3.42 22.75
CA GLU A 213 -1.24 -3.83 24.17
C GLU A 213 -2.02 -5.12 24.44
N ARG A 214 -3.25 -5.25 23.90
CA ARG A 214 -4.04 -6.48 24.03
C ARG A 214 -3.38 -7.68 23.36
N VAL A 215 -2.71 -7.48 22.22
CA VAL A 215 -1.95 -8.53 21.55
C VAL A 215 -0.73 -8.95 22.37
N LEU A 216 0.00 -7.99 22.94
CA LEU A 216 1.14 -8.28 23.81
C LEU A 216 0.71 -9.01 25.09
N GLU A 217 -0.47 -8.72 25.63
CA GLU A 217 -1.03 -9.49 26.75
C GLU A 217 -1.37 -10.93 26.33
N GLU A 218 -1.97 -11.12 25.15
CA GLU A 218 -2.22 -12.46 24.62
C GLU A 218 -0.93 -13.23 24.31
N LEU A 219 0.12 -12.52 23.85
CA LEU A 219 1.42 -13.06 23.51
C LEU A 219 2.10 -13.74 24.71
N LYS A 220 1.84 -13.30 25.94
CA LYS A 220 2.35 -13.93 27.18
C LYS A 220 1.98 -15.41 27.31
N LYS A 221 0.94 -15.86 26.62
CA LYS A 221 0.55 -17.29 26.55
C LYS A 221 1.48 -18.11 25.63
N TYR A 222 2.38 -17.46 24.91
CA TYR A 222 3.31 -18.03 23.93
C TYR A 222 4.76 -17.60 24.24
N PRO A 223 5.40 -18.13 25.30
CA PRO A 223 6.72 -17.66 25.76
C PRO A 223 7.83 -17.69 24.70
N ASP A 224 7.78 -18.67 23.79
CA ASP A 224 8.75 -18.79 22.69
C ASP A 224 8.62 -17.68 21.63
N LEU A 225 7.43 -17.08 21.49
CA LEU A 225 7.17 -15.93 20.62
C LEU A 225 7.35 -14.61 21.40
N GLU A 226 7.06 -14.59 22.69
CA GLU A 226 7.28 -13.42 23.54
C GLU A 226 8.77 -13.06 23.61
N ARG A 227 9.64 -14.06 23.79
CA ARG A 227 11.10 -13.86 23.94
C ARG A 227 11.80 -13.21 22.73
N ILE A 228 11.17 -13.26 21.55
CA ILE A 228 11.75 -12.68 20.33
C ILE A 228 11.33 -11.22 20.15
N VAL A 229 10.39 -10.72 20.94
CA VAL A 229 10.00 -9.31 20.92
C VAL A 229 10.96 -8.52 21.80
N ILE A 230 11.70 -7.59 21.20
CA ILE A 230 12.77 -6.84 21.86
C ILE A 230 12.62 -5.33 21.63
N SER A 231 13.25 -4.55 22.49
CA SER A 231 13.38 -3.10 22.31
C SER A 231 14.40 -2.74 21.21
N GLY A 232 14.32 -1.50 20.72
CA GLY A 232 15.33 -0.97 19.79
C GLY A 232 16.75 -0.93 20.39
N GLU A 233 16.89 -0.73 21.70
CA GLU A 233 18.20 -0.71 22.38
C GLU A 233 18.83 -2.12 22.42
N GLU A 234 18.02 -3.13 22.69
CA GLU A 234 18.44 -4.54 22.59
C GLU A 234 18.80 -4.90 21.16
N ALA A 235 18.02 -4.44 20.17
CA ALA A 235 18.29 -4.71 18.76
C ALA A 235 19.66 -4.18 18.31
N VAL A 236 20.01 -2.96 18.71
CA VAL A 236 21.34 -2.35 18.46
C VAL A 236 22.46 -3.14 19.14
N THR A 237 22.19 -3.73 20.31
CA THR A 237 23.19 -4.51 21.06
C THR A 237 23.40 -5.90 20.44
N LEU A 238 22.33 -6.50 19.91
CA LEU A 238 22.33 -7.86 19.37
C LEU A 238 22.75 -7.91 17.89
N SER A 239 22.66 -6.80 17.16
CA SER A 239 23.02 -6.73 15.74
C SER A 239 24.52 -6.82 15.49
N ASN A 240 24.89 -7.33 14.32
CA ASN A 240 26.27 -7.50 13.84
C ASN A 240 26.30 -7.62 12.30
N GLU A 241 27.47 -7.83 11.68
CA GLU A 241 27.60 -7.92 10.22
C GLU A 241 26.83 -9.08 9.55
N GLU A 242 26.42 -10.09 10.32
CA GLU A 242 25.62 -11.24 9.86
C GLU A 242 24.11 -11.03 10.06
N SER A 243 23.71 -9.79 10.39
CA SER A 243 22.31 -9.41 10.63
C SER A 243 21.67 -8.81 9.38
N VAL A 244 20.38 -9.10 9.18
CA VAL A 244 19.53 -8.47 8.16
C VAL A 244 18.30 -7.86 8.83
N LEU A 245 17.93 -6.66 8.40
CA LEU A 245 16.68 -6.01 8.78
C LEU A 245 15.61 -6.24 7.72
N VAL A 246 14.47 -6.78 8.12
CA VAL A 246 13.25 -6.87 7.30
C VAL A 246 12.29 -5.80 7.77
N MET A 247 12.06 -4.80 6.91
CA MET A 247 11.07 -3.76 7.08
C MET A 247 9.72 -4.31 6.58
N VAL A 248 8.72 -4.32 7.45
CA VAL A 248 7.36 -4.78 7.12
C VAL A 248 6.36 -3.63 7.27
N ASP A 249 5.51 -3.46 6.28
CA ASP A 249 4.44 -2.43 6.26
C ASP A 249 4.94 -0.97 6.22
N TYR A 250 6.18 -0.76 5.77
CA TYR A 250 6.70 0.55 5.40
C TYR A 250 7.98 0.42 4.58
N HIS A 251 8.31 1.51 3.88
CA HIS A 251 9.52 1.61 3.07
C HIS A 251 10.27 2.93 3.22
N LYS A 252 9.88 3.80 4.15
CA LYS A 252 10.57 5.08 4.40
C LYS A 252 11.42 4.97 5.66
N PRO A 253 12.75 5.06 5.60
CA PRO A 253 13.60 5.00 6.79
C PRO A 253 13.18 5.97 7.91
N SER A 254 12.69 7.16 7.59
CA SER A 254 12.16 8.15 8.53
C SER A 254 10.94 7.68 9.34
N MET A 255 10.22 6.65 8.86
CA MET A 255 9.10 6.02 9.56
C MET A 255 9.54 4.87 10.48
N SER A 256 10.83 4.53 10.53
CA SER A 256 11.36 3.52 11.44
C SER A 256 11.07 3.88 12.90
N ILE A 257 10.91 2.87 13.75
CA ILE A 257 10.77 3.04 15.20
C ILE A 257 11.90 3.90 15.80
N SER A 258 13.11 3.77 15.26
CA SER A 258 14.23 4.65 15.56
C SER A 258 15.22 4.68 14.40
N GLN A 259 15.65 5.87 14.01
CA GLN A 259 16.70 6.02 13.00
C GLN A 259 18.00 5.33 13.42
N LYS A 260 18.35 5.42 14.71
CA LYS A 260 19.53 4.75 15.28
C LYS A 260 19.47 3.23 15.10
N VAL A 261 18.28 2.63 15.17
CA VAL A 261 18.09 1.19 14.95
C VAL A 261 18.20 0.86 13.48
N TYR A 262 17.66 1.69 12.59
CA TYR A 262 17.79 1.50 11.15
C TYR A 262 19.27 1.57 10.70
N ASP A 263 20.01 2.56 11.18
CA ASP A 263 21.38 2.86 10.75
C ASP A 263 22.41 1.77 11.09
N VAL A 264 22.11 0.83 12.00
CA VAL A 264 23.03 -0.27 12.33
C VAL A 264 22.94 -1.46 11.36
N PHE A 265 22.03 -1.43 10.38
CA PHE A 265 21.85 -2.52 9.43
C PHE A 265 22.25 -2.11 8.00
N ASP A 266 23.30 -2.74 7.48
CA ASP A 266 23.70 -2.57 6.06
C ASP A 266 22.85 -3.41 5.09
N LYS A 267 22.17 -4.44 5.61
CA LYS A 267 21.41 -5.41 4.83
C LYS A 267 19.92 -5.22 5.11
N ILE A 268 19.20 -4.72 4.11
CA ILE A 268 17.78 -4.38 4.23
C ILE A 268 16.95 -5.23 3.27
N ALA A 269 15.81 -5.73 3.73
CA ALA A 269 14.74 -6.28 2.90
C ALA A 269 13.43 -5.54 3.21
N VAL A 270 12.62 -5.27 2.20
CA VAL A 270 11.35 -4.51 2.34
C VAL A 270 10.19 -5.36 1.85
N ILE A 271 9.13 -5.46 2.68
CA ILE A 271 7.83 -6.05 2.33
C ILE A 271 6.75 -5.03 2.68
N ASP A 272 6.08 -4.48 1.68
CA ASP A 272 5.13 -3.38 1.87
C ASP A 272 4.00 -3.42 0.83
N HIS A 273 2.86 -2.82 1.13
CA HIS A 273 1.72 -2.66 0.23
C HIS A 273 1.41 -1.17 -0.05
N HIS A 274 2.22 -0.25 0.46
CA HIS A 274 2.09 1.16 0.13
C HIS A 274 2.72 1.49 -1.23
N ARG A 275 2.20 2.54 -1.90
CA ARG A 275 2.87 3.10 -3.08
C ARG A 275 4.22 3.67 -2.66
N ARG A 276 5.28 3.31 -3.37
CA ARG A 276 6.63 3.80 -3.12
C ARG A 276 6.70 5.33 -3.28
N GLY A 277 7.14 6.02 -2.24
CA GLY A 277 7.49 7.45 -2.28
C GLY A 277 8.94 7.69 -2.71
N ASP A 278 9.37 8.95 -2.64
CA ASP A 278 10.75 9.34 -3.00
C ASP A 278 11.80 8.79 -2.02
N GLU A 279 11.44 8.71 -0.73
CA GLU A 279 12.29 8.19 0.33
C GLU A 279 12.24 6.66 0.37
N PHE A 280 13.42 6.00 0.36
CA PHE A 280 13.55 4.55 0.29
C PHE A 280 14.92 4.08 0.82
N PRO A 281 15.08 2.85 1.35
CA PRO A 281 16.38 2.30 1.70
C PRO A 281 17.33 2.27 0.50
N ASP A 282 18.60 2.54 0.76
CA ASP A 282 19.65 2.41 -0.24
C ASP A 282 19.93 0.92 -0.51
N LYS A 283 19.82 0.50 -1.77
CA LYS A 283 20.20 -0.84 -2.27
C LYS A 283 19.67 -2.02 -1.42
N PRO A 284 18.36 -2.15 -1.18
CA PRO A 284 17.83 -3.28 -0.42
C PRO A 284 18.05 -4.60 -1.17
N LEU A 285 18.34 -5.66 -0.41
CA LEU A 285 18.51 -7.04 -0.90
C LEU A 285 17.21 -7.61 -1.49
N LEU A 286 16.07 -7.12 -1.03
CA LEU A 286 14.75 -7.48 -1.53
C LEU A 286 13.81 -6.27 -1.46
N THR A 287 13.06 -6.05 -2.53
CA THR A 287 11.94 -5.12 -2.57
C THR A 287 10.69 -5.88 -3.01
N TYR A 288 9.82 -6.22 -2.05
CA TYR A 288 8.53 -6.82 -2.33
C TYR A 288 7.41 -5.82 -2.01
N ILE A 289 7.09 -4.98 -2.99
CA ILE A 289 6.04 -3.96 -2.88
C ILE A 289 4.92 -4.25 -3.86
N GLU A 290 3.71 -4.41 -3.33
CA GLU A 290 2.49 -4.67 -4.11
C GLU A 290 1.38 -3.72 -3.68
N SER A 291 1.27 -2.56 -4.36
CA SER A 291 0.32 -1.51 -3.96
C SER A 291 -1.16 -1.87 -4.11
N THR A 292 -1.45 -3.01 -4.73
CA THR A 292 -2.81 -3.54 -4.91
C THR A 292 -3.15 -4.63 -3.89
N ALA A 293 -2.20 -5.05 -3.04
CA ALA A 293 -2.47 -5.98 -1.97
C ALA A 293 -3.22 -5.28 -0.83
N SER A 294 -4.04 -6.03 -0.10
CA SER A 294 -4.81 -5.41 0.98
C SER A 294 -3.93 -4.88 2.10
N SER A 295 -2.85 -5.59 2.40
CA SER A 295 -2.01 -5.44 3.61
C SER A 295 -0.67 -6.14 3.42
N ALA A 296 0.36 -5.76 4.19
CA ALA A 296 1.61 -6.50 4.31
C ALA A 296 1.40 -7.91 4.87
N SER A 297 0.41 -8.10 5.77
CA SER A 297 0.00 -9.40 6.29
C SER A 297 -0.51 -10.33 5.19
N GLU A 298 -1.26 -9.82 4.20
CA GLU A 298 -1.65 -10.60 3.01
C GLU A 298 -0.41 -11.09 2.25
N LEU A 299 0.57 -10.20 2.02
CA LEU A 299 1.81 -10.52 1.31
C LEU A 299 2.61 -11.59 2.05
N VAL A 300 2.84 -11.40 3.35
CA VAL A 300 3.60 -12.33 4.19
C VAL A 300 2.91 -13.69 4.29
N ALA A 301 1.59 -13.73 4.47
CA ALA A 301 0.84 -14.98 4.50
C ALA A 301 0.94 -15.75 3.17
N GLU A 302 0.98 -15.05 2.04
CA GLU A 302 1.21 -15.67 0.73
C GLU A 302 2.64 -16.24 0.62
N LEU A 303 3.67 -15.53 1.10
CA LEU A 303 5.04 -16.04 1.13
C LEU A 303 5.17 -17.31 1.99
N ILE A 304 4.46 -17.37 3.12
CA ILE A 304 4.39 -18.54 4.00
C ILE A 304 3.76 -19.72 3.26
N GLN A 305 2.70 -19.50 2.48
CA GLN A 305 2.01 -20.56 1.73
C GLN A 305 2.94 -21.34 0.79
N TYR A 306 3.94 -20.68 0.19
CA TYR A 306 4.95 -21.32 -0.66
C TYR A 306 6.02 -22.12 0.10
N ARG A 307 6.18 -21.88 1.40
CA ARG A 307 7.16 -22.54 2.26
C ARG A 307 6.55 -23.64 3.11
N SER A 308 5.28 -23.50 3.46
CA SER A 308 4.53 -24.43 4.28
C SER A 308 4.31 -25.73 3.53
N THR A 309 4.74 -26.83 4.14
CA THR A 309 4.38 -28.19 3.70
C THR A 309 3.21 -28.69 4.53
N ARG A 310 2.51 -29.75 4.09
CA ARG A 310 1.42 -30.37 4.88
C ARG A 310 1.83 -30.83 6.29
N LYS A 311 3.14 -30.85 6.61
CA LYS A 311 3.68 -31.27 7.91
C LYS A 311 4.03 -30.12 8.85
N THR A 312 4.13 -28.88 8.36
CA THR A 312 4.48 -27.71 9.18
C THR A 312 3.22 -26.98 9.59
N GLN A 313 2.84 -27.10 10.86
CA GLN A 313 1.71 -26.36 11.42
C GLN A 313 2.18 -24.95 11.78
N ILE A 314 1.50 -23.93 11.25
CA ILE A 314 1.75 -22.54 11.63
C ILE A 314 1.13 -22.33 13.03
N PRO A 315 1.85 -21.71 13.99
CA PRO A 315 1.28 -21.41 15.30
C PRO A 315 0.00 -20.57 15.17
N LYS A 316 -1.02 -20.95 15.94
CA LYS A 316 -2.35 -20.30 15.95
C LYS A 316 -2.26 -18.78 16.17
N PHE A 317 -1.36 -18.34 17.04
CA PHE A 317 -1.14 -16.92 17.30
C PHE A 317 -0.68 -16.17 16.05
N ILE A 318 0.20 -16.75 15.24
CA ILE A 318 0.74 -16.13 14.03
C ILE A 318 -0.32 -16.04 12.94
N THR A 319 -1.08 -17.12 12.71
CA THR A 319 -2.19 -17.10 11.73
C THR A 319 -3.30 -16.13 12.14
N THR A 320 -3.57 -16.01 13.44
CA THR A 320 -4.52 -15.04 13.99
C THR A 320 -4.01 -13.60 13.83
N SER A 321 -2.73 -13.35 14.11
CA SER A 321 -2.13 -12.01 13.99
C SER A 321 -2.09 -11.51 12.54
N LEU A 322 -1.71 -12.38 11.59
CA LEU A 322 -1.79 -12.08 10.15
C LEU A 322 -3.23 -11.79 9.71
N LEU A 323 -4.20 -12.54 10.22
CA LEU A 323 -5.62 -12.29 9.90
C LEU A 323 -6.10 -10.96 10.49
N ALA A 324 -5.66 -10.61 11.70
CA ALA A 324 -5.97 -9.32 12.32
C ALA A 324 -5.42 -8.14 11.52
N GLY A 325 -4.19 -8.25 10.98
CA GLY A 325 -3.61 -7.24 10.08
C GLY A 325 -4.47 -7.02 8.83
N ILE A 326 -4.86 -8.11 8.15
CA ILE A 326 -5.79 -8.04 7.01
C ILE A 326 -7.11 -7.35 7.42
N TYR A 327 -7.67 -7.66 8.60
CA TYR A 327 -8.92 -7.07 9.08
C TYR A 327 -8.83 -5.55 9.27
N VAL A 328 -7.70 -5.04 9.80
CA VAL A 328 -7.48 -3.61 10.04
C VAL A 328 -7.44 -2.84 8.73
N ASP A 329 -6.56 -3.22 7.80
CA ASP A 329 -6.36 -2.49 6.56
C ASP A 329 -7.54 -2.55 5.60
N THR A 330 -8.24 -3.68 5.61
CA THR A 330 -9.43 -3.86 4.77
C THR A 330 -10.70 -3.30 5.39
N LYS A 331 -10.65 -2.77 6.62
CA LYS A 331 -11.84 -2.39 7.40
C LYS A 331 -12.88 -3.52 7.43
N ASN A 332 -12.47 -4.71 7.89
CA ASN A 332 -13.28 -5.94 7.87
C ASN A 332 -13.74 -6.33 6.46
N PHE A 333 -12.81 -6.37 5.51
CA PHE A 333 -13.02 -6.71 4.10
C PHE A 333 -13.85 -5.73 3.26
N SER A 334 -14.13 -4.53 3.78
CA SER A 334 -14.95 -3.52 3.12
C SER A 334 -14.19 -2.67 2.08
N VAL A 335 -12.87 -2.56 2.20
CA VAL A 335 -12.03 -1.76 1.30
C VAL A 335 -10.76 -2.51 0.90
N ARG A 336 -10.21 -2.17 -0.28
CA ARG A 336 -8.94 -2.72 -0.80
C ARG A 336 -8.87 -4.26 -0.78
N THR A 337 -10.01 -4.91 -0.95
CA THR A 337 -10.10 -6.37 -1.00
C THR A 337 -10.18 -6.89 -2.43
N THR A 338 -9.61 -8.06 -2.63
CA THR A 338 -9.62 -8.77 -3.91
C THR A 338 -9.89 -10.25 -3.67
N GLY A 339 -10.09 -11.04 -4.73
CA GLY A 339 -10.17 -12.50 -4.60
C GLY A 339 -8.93 -13.10 -3.90
N ARG A 340 -7.74 -12.51 -4.11
CA ARG A 340 -6.49 -12.90 -3.44
C ARG A 340 -6.58 -12.70 -1.92
N THR A 341 -7.14 -11.58 -1.47
CA THR A 341 -7.32 -11.28 -0.05
C THR A 341 -8.19 -12.35 0.63
N PHE A 342 -9.28 -12.77 0.00
CA PHE A 342 -10.15 -13.82 0.53
C PHE A 342 -9.50 -15.22 0.46
N ASP A 343 -8.75 -15.53 -0.60
CA ASP A 343 -7.98 -16.79 -0.70
C ASP A 343 -6.99 -16.90 0.47
N ILE A 344 -6.27 -15.82 0.79
CA ILE A 344 -5.33 -15.76 1.90
C ILE A 344 -6.02 -15.82 3.26
N ALA A 345 -7.12 -15.09 3.46
CA ALA A 345 -7.89 -15.17 4.69
C ALA A 345 -8.43 -16.60 4.93
N GLY A 346 -8.92 -17.26 3.87
CA GLY A 346 -9.34 -18.66 3.92
C GLY A 346 -8.18 -19.61 4.23
N TYR A 347 -6.99 -19.37 3.66
CA TYR A 347 -5.79 -20.11 4.00
C TYR A 347 -5.42 -19.98 5.49
N LEU A 348 -5.39 -18.76 6.03
CA LEU A 348 -5.11 -18.50 7.45
C LEU A 348 -6.14 -19.17 8.36
N LYS A 349 -7.42 -19.09 7.99
CA LYS A 349 -8.51 -19.74 8.73
C LYS A 349 -8.36 -21.26 8.76
N ASN A 350 -8.02 -21.88 7.63
CA ASN A 350 -7.75 -23.32 7.53
C ASN A 350 -6.52 -23.75 8.35
N HIS A 351 -5.60 -22.82 8.68
CA HIS A 351 -4.45 -23.05 9.55
C HIS A 351 -4.69 -22.56 10.99
N GLY A 352 -5.95 -22.41 11.39
CA GLY A 352 -6.34 -22.24 12.79
C GLY A 352 -6.52 -20.79 13.25
N ALA A 353 -6.49 -19.80 12.36
CA ALA A 353 -6.74 -18.41 12.74
C ALA A 353 -8.08 -18.26 13.50
N ASP A 354 -8.04 -17.57 14.63
CA ASP A 354 -9.18 -17.44 15.55
C ASP A 354 -9.84 -16.08 15.41
N THR A 355 -10.98 -16.07 14.73
CA THR A 355 -11.76 -14.86 14.48
C THR A 355 -12.31 -14.24 15.76
N SER A 356 -12.56 -15.04 16.81
CA SER A 356 -12.98 -14.51 18.11
C SER A 356 -11.83 -13.80 18.80
N LEU A 357 -10.61 -14.31 18.66
CA LEU A 357 -9.42 -13.65 19.18
C LEU A 357 -9.08 -12.38 18.38
N VAL A 358 -9.22 -12.39 17.05
CA VAL A 358 -9.12 -11.18 16.22
C VAL A 358 -10.10 -10.11 16.71
N GLN A 359 -11.36 -10.48 16.95
CA GLN A 359 -12.37 -9.56 17.47
C GLN A 359 -12.00 -9.01 18.84
N TYR A 360 -11.44 -9.82 19.73
CA TYR A 360 -10.95 -9.37 21.03
C TYR A 360 -9.78 -8.38 20.89
N MET A 361 -8.76 -8.71 20.08
CA MET A 361 -7.59 -7.85 19.85
C MET A 361 -8.02 -6.47 19.31
N LEU A 362 -8.94 -6.46 18.35
CA LEU A 362 -9.45 -5.24 17.69
C LEU A 362 -10.60 -4.55 18.44
N SER A 363 -11.01 -5.08 19.60
CA SER A 363 -12.15 -4.52 20.35
C SER A 363 -11.86 -3.10 20.81
N THR A 364 -12.91 -2.27 20.88
CA THR A 364 -12.83 -0.93 21.47
C THR A 364 -13.35 -1.02 22.90
N ASP A 365 -12.66 -0.39 23.85
CA ASP A 365 -13.09 -0.34 25.24
C ASP A 365 -14.39 0.46 25.38
N LEU A 366 -15.11 0.22 26.50
CA LEU A 366 -16.43 0.81 26.71
C LEU A 366 -16.40 2.34 26.76
N ASP A 367 -15.37 2.94 27.38
CA ASP A 367 -15.29 4.39 27.53
C ASP A 367 -15.07 5.06 26.18
N SER A 368 -14.15 4.54 25.36
CA SER A 368 -13.95 4.97 23.98
C SER A 368 -15.22 4.79 23.14
N TYR A 369 -15.93 3.67 23.28
CA TYR A 369 -17.18 3.43 22.57
C TYR A 369 -18.27 4.44 22.95
N LEU A 370 -18.40 4.75 24.23
CA LEU A 370 -19.34 5.76 24.72
C LEU A 370 -18.98 7.16 24.21
N MET A 371 -17.68 7.50 24.14
CA MET A 371 -17.22 8.76 23.56
C MET A 371 -17.51 8.87 22.06
N ILE A 372 -17.28 7.81 21.30
CA ILE A 372 -17.62 7.75 19.87
C ILE A 372 -19.13 7.95 19.69
N SER A 373 -19.93 7.20 20.47
CA SER A 373 -21.40 7.27 20.41
C SER A 373 -21.92 8.65 20.76
N GLU A 374 -21.33 9.31 21.77
CA GLU A 374 -21.66 10.69 22.13
C GLU A 374 -21.41 11.66 20.96
N LEU A 375 -20.23 11.60 20.31
CA LEU A 375 -19.92 12.44 19.17
C LEU A 375 -20.88 12.20 18.00
N VAL A 376 -21.16 10.93 17.69
CA VAL A 376 -22.11 10.54 16.64
C VAL A 376 -23.51 11.09 16.93
N SER A 377 -23.98 10.99 18.19
CA SER A 377 -25.30 11.49 18.61
C SER A 377 -25.46 13.02 18.50
N LYS A 378 -24.34 13.76 18.49
CA LYS A 378 -24.30 15.22 18.34
C LYS A 378 -24.21 15.68 16.89
N SER A 379 -24.16 14.75 15.93
CA SER A 379 -24.12 15.09 14.51
C SER A 379 -25.39 15.82 14.07
N LYS A 380 -25.22 16.81 13.19
CA LYS A 380 -26.30 17.52 12.53
C LYS A 380 -26.00 17.59 11.04
N HIS A 381 -27.04 17.42 10.23
CA HIS A 381 -26.95 17.69 8.80
C HIS A 381 -26.60 19.16 8.60
N TYR A 382 -25.50 19.41 7.91
CA TYR A 382 -25.25 20.68 7.23
C TYR A 382 -26.02 20.69 5.92
N LYS A 383 -25.99 19.55 5.21
CA LYS A 383 -26.77 19.22 4.02
C LYS A 383 -27.27 17.77 4.10
N GLU A 384 -28.07 17.36 3.12
CA GLU A 384 -28.56 15.98 3.01
C GLU A 384 -27.43 14.96 3.11
N ASP A 385 -26.29 15.22 2.47
CA ASP A 385 -25.14 14.31 2.38
C ASP A 385 -23.90 14.73 3.20
N ILE A 386 -24.00 15.81 3.99
CA ILE A 386 -22.88 16.31 4.81
C ILE A 386 -23.32 16.48 6.26
N VAL A 387 -22.58 15.86 7.18
CA VAL A 387 -22.82 15.97 8.63
C VAL A 387 -21.66 16.62 9.36
N ILE A 388 -22.00 17.43 10.37
CA ILE A 388 -21.06 18.05 11.30
C ILE A 388 -21.43 17.65 12.71
N ALA A 389 -20.51 17.01 13.43
CA ALA A 389 -20.60 16.74 14.85
C ALA A 389 -19.69 17.70 15.62
N VAL A 390 -20.20 18.28 16.71
CA VAL A 390 -19.43 19.18 17.58
C VAL A 390 -19.53 18.64 19.00
N ALA A 391 -18.38 18.42 19.63
CA ALA A 391 -18.30 17.95 21.01
C ALA A 391 -18.79 18.99 22.03
N ASP A 392 -18.93 18.57 23.29
CA ASP A 392 -19.08 19.53 24.39
C ASP A 392 -17.73 20.12 24.78
N ASP A 393 -17.73 21.41 25.11
CA ASP A 393 -16.51 22.19 25.38
C ASP A 393 -15.73 21.70 26.62
N LYS A 394 -16.39 20.95 27.50
CA LYS A 394 -15.83 20.42 28.76
C LYS A 394 -15.10 19.09 28.61
N ARG A 395 -15.26 18.40 27.48
CA ARG A 395 -14.69 17.06 27.28
C ARG A 395 -13.57 17.10 26.25
N VAL A 396 -12.49 16.39 26.56
CA VAL A 396 -11.33 16.24 25.70
C VAL A 396 -11.39 14.86 25.05
N TYR A 397 -11.08 14.79 23.76
CA TYR A 397 -11.08 13.56 22.98
C TYR A 397 -9.71 13.36 22.35
N ASP A 398 -9.17 12.14 22.42
CA ASP A 398 -7.96 11.78 21.68
C ASP A 398 -8.26 11.66 20.18
N SER A 399 -7.22 11.74 19.35
CA SER A 399 -7.36 11.74 17.90
C SER A 399 -7.95 10.44 17.33
N VAL A 400 -7.71 9.29 17.99
CA VAL A 400 -8.21 7.98 17.52
C VAL A 400 -9.73 7.91 17.71
N THR A 401 -10.22 8.31 18.88
CA THR A 401 -11.67 8.40 19.18
C THR A 401 -12.38 9.33 18.20
N VAL A 402 -11.80 10.50 17.90
CA VAL A 402 -12.37 11.48 16.95
C VAL A 402 -12.38 10.95 15.52
N ALA A 403 -11.30 10.30 15.09
CA ALA A 403 -11.21 9.64 13.80
C ALA A 403 -12.29 8.55 13.64
N LYS A 404 -12.43 7.66 14.63
CA LYS A 404 -13.45 6.60 14.66
C LYS A 404 -14.87 7.16 14.61
N ALA A 405 -15.15 8.27 15.29
CA ALA A 405 -16.44 8.95 15.20
C ALA A 405 -16.72 9.47 13.78
N ALA A 406 -15.73 10.07 13.11
CA ALA A 406 -15.88 10.54 11.73
C ALA A 406 -16.08 9.37 10.75
N ASP A 407 -15.33 8.27 10.91
CA ASP A 407 -15.51 7.05 10.10
C ASP A 407 -16.88 6.41 10.34
N THR A 408 -17.39 6.42 11.58
CA THR A 408 -18.73 5.91 11.92
C THR A 408 -19.81 6.73 11.23
N LEU A 409 -19.72 8.06 11.27
CA LEU A 409 -20.66 8.95 10.58
C LEU A 409 -20.64 8.72 9.05
N LEU A 410 -19.46 8.53 8.46
CA LEU A 410 -19.32 8.28 7.02
C LEU A 410 -19.92 6.92 6.61
N SER A 411 -19.99 5.94 7.52
CA SER A 411 -20.60 4.63 7.26
C SER A 411 -22.14 4.65 7.21
N ILE A 412 -22.77 5.75 7.63
CA ILE A 412 -24.22 5.90 7.62
C ILE A 412 -24.71 6.18 6.19
N ASN A 413 -25.77 5.48 5.79
CA ASN A 413 -26.35 5.62 4.45
C ASN A 413 -26.73 7.09 4.15
N GLY A 414 -26.37 7.56 2.95
CA GLY A 414 -26.62 8.92 2.49
C GLY A 414 -25.55 9.94 2.87
N ILE A 415 -24.59 9.60 3.74
CA ILE A 415 -23.52 10.53 4.14
C ILE A 415 -22.31 10.40 3.21
N HIS A 416 -21.88 11.53 2.62
CA HIS A 416 -20.73 11.62 1.71
C HIS A 416 -19.56 12.43 2.28
N ALA A 417 -19.80 13.26 3.30
CA ALA A 417 -18.74 13.82 4.14
C ALA A 417 -19.17 13.96 5.60
N ALA A 418 -18.23 13.71 6.50
CA ALA A 418 -18.41 13.86 7.94
C ALA A 418 -17.28 14.69 8.55
N PHE A 419 -17.65 15.67 9.37
CA PHE A 419 -16.71 16.53 10.09
C PHE A 419 -16.97 16.43 11.59
N VAL A 420 -15.93 16.13 12.37
CA VAL A 420 -16.03 16.03 13.83
C VAL A 420 -15.12 17.07 14.46
N ILE A 421 -15.71 18.00 15.23
CA ILE A 421 -15.03 19.13 15.86
C ILE A 421 -14.92 18.88 17.36
N THR A 422 -13.70 18.80 17.88
CA THR A 422 -13.45 18.46 19.29
C THR A 422 -12.32 19.28 19.90
N ARG A 423 -12.28 19.34 21.24
CA ARG A 423 -11.12 19.82 21.99
C ARG A 423 -10.13 18.66 22.18
N GLN A 424 -8.89 18.84 21.75
CA GLN A 424 -7.83 17.84 21.86
C GLN A 424 -7.02 17.99 23.17
N PRO A 425 -6.22 16.97 23.57
CA PRO A 425 -5.36 17.05 24.77
C PRO A 425 -4.37 18.22 24.75
N SER A 426 -3.95 18.66 23.56
CA SER A 426 -3.14 19.86 23.33
C SER A 426 -3.85 21.18 23.66
N LYS A 427 -5.13 21.12 24.09
CA LYS A 427 -6.08 22.23 24.28
C LYS A 427 -6.51 22.95 23.00
N LEU A 428 -5.99 22.53 21.85
CA LEU A 428 -6.40 23.04 20.54
C LEU A 428 -7.76 22.47 20.13
N ILE A 429 -8.45 23.18 19.23
CA ILE A 429 -9.66 22.65 18.61
C ILE A 429 -9.27 21.92 17.32
N GLY A 430 -9.58 20.64 17.25
CA GLY A 430 -9.34 19.81 16.08
C GLY A 430 -10.60 19.61 15.25
N ILE A 431 -10.43 19.54 13.92
CA ILE A 431 -11.43 18.99 13.00
C ILE A 431 -10.86 17.71 12.38
N SER A 432 -11.60 16.61 12.48
CA SER A 432 -11.36 15.40 11.69
C SER A 432 -12.39 15.33 10.57
N ALA A 433 -11.93 15.22 9.32
CA ALA A 433 -12.77 15.17 8.13
C ALA A 433 -12.65 13.82 7.42
N ARG A 434 -13.77 13.28 6.96
CA ARG A 434 -13.87 12.04 6.18
C ARG A 434 -14.80 12.24 4.99
N SER A 435 -14.49 11.65 3.84
CA SER A 435 -15.38 11.60 2.68
C SER A 435 -15.34 10.26 1.96
N THR A 436 -16.45 9.91 1.30
CA THR A 436 -16.55 8.77 0.38
C THR A 436 -15.84 9.02 -0.96
N GLY A 437 -15.17 10.16 -1.15
CA GLY A 437 -14.53 10.54 -2.42
C GLY A 437 -15.38 11.45 -3.30
N LYS A 438 -16.55 11.89 -2.83
CA LYS A 438 -17.38 12.88 -3.53
C LYS A 438 -17.03 14.32 -3.18
N ILE A 439 -16.50 14.55 -1.97
CA ILE A 439 -16.15 15.87 -1.45
C ILE A 439 -14.68 15.84 -1.10
N ASN A 440 -13.92 16.79 -1.66
CA ASN A 440 -12.50 16.91 -1.37
C ASN A 440 -12.32 17.55 0.02
N VAL A 441 -12.08 16.72 1.04
CA VAL A 441 -11.88 17.23 2.41
C VAL A 441 -10.49 17.79 2.65
N GLN A 442 -9.51 17.47 1.79
CA GLN A 442 -8.15 18.01 1.89
C GLN A 442 -8.15 19.52 1.74
N VAL A 443 -8.73 20.05 0.66
CA VAL A 443 -8.75 21.49 0.37
C VAL A 443 -9.48 22.28 1.45
N LEU A 444 -10.54 21.72 2.03
CA LEU A 444 -11.26 22.32 3.15
C LEU A 444 -10.39 22.42 4.41
N MET A 445 -9.61 21.37 4.72
CA MET A 445 -8.72 21.39 5.87
C MET A 445 -7.50 22.28 5.63
N GLU A 446 -6.94 22.31 4.42
CA GLU A 446 -5.85 23.21 4.02
C GLU A 446 -6.24 24.69 4.14
N ALA A 447 -7.45 25.06 3.71
CA ALA A 447 -7.99 26.40 3.89
C ALA A 447 -8.11 26.82 5.37
N LEU A 448 -8.21 25.83 6.28
CA LEU A 448 -8.24 26.02 7.73
C LEU A 448 -6.86 25.78 8.38
N GLY A 449 -5.77 25.78 7.61
CA GLY A 449 -4.40 25.64 8.12
C GLY A 449 -3.98 24.21 8.50
N GLY A 450 -4.71 23.20 8.03
CA GLY A 450 -4.40 21.78 8.19
C GLY A 450 -3.95 21.13 6.89
N GLY A 451 -4.34 19.88 6.70
CA GLY A 451 -4.01 19.12 5.48
C GLY A 451 -4.46 17.66 5.55
N GLY A 452 -4.06 16.87 4.56
CA GLY A 452 -4.37 15.45 4.48
C GLY A 452 -4.48 14.97 3.04
N HIS A 453 -5.45 14.10 2.79
CA HIS A 453 -5.76 13.51 1.49
C HIS A 453 -7.21 13.79 1.13
N PHE A 454 -7.55 13.60 -0.15
CA PHE A 454 -8.88 13.85 -0.72
C PHE A 454 -10.05 13.34 0.16
N THR A 455 -9.92 12.14 0.75
CA THR A 455 -10.98 11.47 1.53
C THR A 455 -10.77 11.51 3.04
N ASN A 456 -9.61 11.96 3.52
CA ASN A 456 -9.27 11.98 4.93
C ASN A 456 -8.28 13.10 5.22
N ALA A 457 -8.72 14.08 6.00
CA ALA A 457 -7.91 15.25 6.34
C ALA A 457 -8.22 15.74 7.75
N ALA A 458 -7.37 16.59 8.30
CA ALA A 458 -7.58 17.19 9.61
C ALA A 458 -6.94 18.58 9.71
N THR A 459 -7.41 19.39 10.67
CA THR A 459 -6.76 20.63 11.09
C THR A 459 -6.79 20.79 12.61
N GLN A 460 -5.88 21.60 13.16
CA GLN A 460 -5.86 22.02 14.55
C GLN A 460 -5.76 23.54 14.62
N ILE A 461 -6.68 24.17 15.33
CA ILE A 461 -6.84 25.62 15.40
C ILE A 461 -6.60 26.08 16.84
N LYS A 462 -5.74 27.10 16.98
CA LYS A 462 -5.40 27.74 18.25
C LYS A 462 -6.33 28.91 18.55
N ASP A 463 -6.50 29.21 19.84
CA ASP A 463 -7.17 30.42 20.34
C ASP A 463 -8.59 30.65 19.79
N LYS A 464 -9.33 29.56 19.59
CA LYS A 464 -10.73 29.56 19.12
C LYS A 464 -11.61 28.63 19.94
N SER A 465 -12.88 28.99 20.03
CA SER A 465 -13.95 28.13 20.57
C SER A 465 -14.43 27.12 19.52
N LEU A 466 -15.10 26.05 19.97
CA LEU A 466 -15.74 25.07 19.10
C LEU A 466 -16.73 25.70 18.12
N ASP A 467 -17.52 26.70 18.57
CA ASP A 467 -18.50 27.40 17.73
C ASP A 467 -17.84 28.28 16.67
N GLU A 468 -16.77 28.99 17.01
CA GLU A 468 -16.00 29.75 16.01
C GLU A 468 -15.40 28.84 14.95
N VAL A 469 -14.82 27.71 15.35
CA VAL A 469 -14.24 26.74 14.41
C VAL A 469 -15.31 26.12 13.52
N LYS A 470 -16.49 25.82 14.07
CA LYS A 470 -17.66 25.39 13.29
C LYS A 470 -18.06 26.42 12.25
N LYS A 471 -18.11 27.71 12.62
CA LYS A 471 -18.43 28.80 11.68
C LYS A 471 -17.39 28.91 10.57
N MET A 472 -16.11 28.78 10.89
CA MET A 472 -15.03 28.77 9.89
C MET A 472 -15.19 27.59 8.91
N LEU A 473 -15.47 26.39 9.40
CA LEU A 473 -15.74 25.22 8.56
C LEU A 473 -16.94 25.47 7.63
N ILE A 474 -18.05 25.99 8.15
CA ILE A 474 -19.23 26.31 7.36
C ILE A 474 -18.92 27.36 6.28
N GLN A 475 -18.07 28.35 6.58
CA GLN A 475 -17.65 29.34 5.58
C GLN A 475 -16.88 28.70 4.42
N GLU A 476 -15.93 27.80 4.70
CA GLU A 476 -15.20 27.09 3.65
C GLU A 476 -16.11 26.15 2.84
N LEU A 477 -17.03 25.44 3.50
CA LEU A 477 -18.04 24.61 2.82
C LEU A 477 -18.91 25.45 1.87
N ASN A 478 -19.33 26.65 2.28
CA ASN A 478 -20.11 27.55 1.42
C ASN A 478 -19.31 28.11 0.22
N LYS A 479 -17.98 28.26 0.33
CA LYS A 479 -17.14 28.71 -0.79
C LYS A 479 -17.00 27.64 -1.86
N LEU A 480 -16.78 26.39 -1.42
CA LEU A 480 -16.63 25.23 -2.30
C LEU A 480 -17.89 24.95 -3.16
N GLU A 481 -19.03 25.54 -2.81
CA GLU A 481 -20.28 25.46 -3.57
C GLU A 481 -20.45 26.53 -4.64
N ARG A 482 -19.64 27.60 -4.59
CA ARG A 482 -19.70 28.72 -5.55
C ARG A 482 -18.74 28.54 -6.72
N GLU A 483 -17.85 27.56 -6.62
CA GLU A 483 -16.93 27.08 -7.65
C GLU A 483 -17.51 25.82 -8.29
#